data_AF-A0A8T5FDF3-F1
#
_entry.id   AF-A0A8T5FDF3-F1
#
_cell.length_a   1.000
_cell.length_b   1.000
_cell.length_c   1.000
_cell.angle_alpha   90.00
_cell.angle_beta   90.00
_cell.angle_gamma   90.00
#
_symmetry.space_group_name_H-M   'P 1'
#
loop_
_entity.id
_entity.type
_entity.pdbx_description
1 polymer ?
#
loop_
_entity_poly.entity_id
_entity_poly.type
_entity_poly.pdbx_seq_one_letter_code
_entity_poly.pdbx_strand_id
1 'polypeptide(L)'
;MPEQPTRERVIFALVRKDGQQNKELIKSADTNNNSLAIVLKQLQKEKIIVKKEDRYYFSTELENTTLKALGSAYSITHSLDGFGEMLSVSTDPFPKGIEKISEIIRLQIVLRVERFAVPKLTKRDKLEFDIYFDVLDASLQWIFEILRKKDPNKTDHVRIGLIRTMDGKKK
;
A
#
# COMPACT_ATOMS: atom_id res chain seq x y z
N MET A 1 -13.86 -10.43 11.52
CA MET A 1 -13.03 -9.24 11.23
C MET A 1 -13.88 -8.02 11.56
N PRO A 2 -13.36 -6.98 12.23
CA PRO A 2 -14.14 -5.77 12.47
C PRO A 2 -14.52 -5.13 11.12
N GLU A 3 -15.75 -4.65 10.99
CA GLU A 3 -16.18 -3.90 9.80
C GLU A 3 -15.28 -2.68 9.65
N GLN A 4 -14.53 -2.60 8.54
CA GLN A 4 -13.82 -1.38 8.18
C GLN A 4 -14.85 -0.31 7.82
N PRO A 5 -14.76 0.91 8.38
CA PRO A 5 -15.73 1.94 8.07
C PRO A 5 -15.67 2.31 6.57
N THR A 6 -16.82 2.75 6.03
CA THR A 6 -16.98 3.02 4.59
C THR A 6 -15.96 4.03 4.06
N ARG A 7 -15.50 4.95 4.91
CA ARG A 7 -14.47 5.95 4.57
C ARG A 7 -13.16 5.28 4.17
N GLU A 8 -12.67 4.36 5.01
CA GLU A 8 -11.42 3.64 4.81
C GLU A 8 -11.51 2.78 3.55
N ARG A 9 -12.62 2.06 3.35
CA ARG A 9 -12.83 1.23 2.15
C ARG A 9 -12.76 2.05 0.85
N VAL A 10 -13.34 3.25 0.82
CA VAL A 10 -13.28 4.15 -0.34
C VAL A 10 -11.87 4.66 -0.58
N ILE A 11 -11.14 5.00 0.48
CA ILE A 11 -9.75 5.42 0.36
C ILE A 11 -8.87 4.28 -0.17
N PHE A 12 -8.97 3.08 0.41
CA PHE A 12 -8.22 1.91 -0.05
C PHE A 12 -8.51 1.57 -1.51
N ALA A 13 -9.77 1.64 -1.91
CA ALA A 13 -10.16 1.41 -3.30
C ALA A 13 -9.43 2.37 -4.26
N LEU A 14 -9.37 3.66 -3.92
CA LEU A 14 -8.71 4.69 -4.74
C LEU A 14 -7.19 4.57 -4.74
N VAL A 15 -6.58 4.20 -3.61
CA VAL A 15 -5.14 3.95 -3.55
C VAL A 15 -4.75 2.71 -4.37
N ARG A 16 -5.61 1.69 -4.38
CA ARG A 16 -5.38 0.48 -5.18
C ARG A 16 -5.54 0.71 -6.68
N LYS A 17 -6.56 1.47 -7.07
CA LYS A 17 -6.84 1.79 -8.47
C LYS A 17 -7.20 3.26 -8.55
N ASP A 18 -6.28 4.07 -9.05
CA ASP A 18 -6.51 5.50 -9.19
C ASP A 18 -7.46 5.78 -10.37
N GLY A 19 -8.16 6.92 -10.34
CA GLY A 19 -9.03 7.35 -11.44
C GLY A 19 -10.29 6.52 -11.67
N GLN A 20 -11.03 6.18 -10.61
CA GLN A 20 -12.26 5.39 -10.69
C GLN A 20 -13.52 6.24 -10.81
N GLN A 21 -14.51 5.75 -11.57
CA GLN A 21 -15.86 6.30 -11.59
C GLN A 21 -16.69 5.86 -10.36
N ASN A 22 -17.79 6.55 -10.07
CA ASN A 22 -18.72 6.18 -8.98
C ASN A 22 -19.14 4.69 -9.02
N LYS A 23 -19.49 4.17 -10.20
CA LYS A 23 -19.93 2.78 -10.37
C LYS A 23 -18.82 1.76 -10.07
N GLU A 24 -17.57 2.13 -10.35
CA GLU A 24 -16.41 1.30 -10.04
C GLU A 24 -16.14 1.33 -8.53
N LEU A 25 -16.17 2.52 -7.91
CA LEU A 25 -15.96 2.72 -6.47
C LEU A 25 -16.97 2.01 -5.59
N ILE A 26 -18.24 2.00 -5.98
CA ILE A 26 -19.29 1.24 -5.30
C ILE A 26 -18.90 -0.24 -5.16
N LYS A 27 -18.35 -0.82 -6.24
CA LYS A 27 -17.93 -2.22 -6.27
C LYS A 27 -16.62 -2.44 -5.52
N SER A 28 -15.61 -1.59 -5.75
CA SER A 28 -14.28 -1.78 -5.17
C SER A 28 -14.23 -1.44 -3.68
N ALA A 29 -15.06 -0.53 -3.19
CA ALA A 29 -15.18 -0.17 -1.77
C ALA A 29 -16.35 -0.86 -1.05
N ASP A 30 -17.07 -1.75 -1.74
CA ASP A 30 -18.21 -2.51 -1.20
C ASP A 30 -19.23 -1.62 -0.45
N THR A 31 -19.76 -0.61 -1.14
CA THR A 31 -20.61 0.43 -0.52
C THR A 31 -21.83 0.75 -1.39
N ASN A 32 -22.70 1.66 -0.93
CA ASN A 32 -23.87 2.13 -1.69
C ASN A 32 -23.73 3.61 -2.10
N ASN A 33 -24.58 4.05 -3.03
CA ASN A 33 -24.55 5.41 -3.58
C ASN A 33 -24.59 6.51 -2.49
N ASN A 34 -25.47 6.36 -1.50
CA ASN A 34 -25.68 7.39 -0.48
C ASN A 34 -24.45 7.53 0.43
N SER A 35 -23.92 6.40 0.90
CA SER A 35 -22.75 6.37 1.78
C SER A 35 -21.50 6.85 1.03
N LEU A 36 -21.34 6.42 -0.23
CA LEU A 36 -20.24 6.86 -1.08
C LEU A 36 -20.28 8.38 -1.31
N ALA A 37 -21.45 8.96 -1.62
CA ALA A 37 -21.56 10.39 -1.87
C ALA A 37 -21.17 11.25 -0.66
N ILE A 38 -21.57 10.83 0.55
CA ILE A 38 -21.20 11.50 1.81
C ILE A 38 -19.69 11.42 2.01
N VAL A 39 -19.11 10.23 1.87
CA VAL A 39 -17.67 9.99 2.05
C VAL A 39 -16.85 10.78 1.03
N LEU A 40 -17.20 10.74 -0.26
CA LEU A 40 -16.47 11.47 -1.31
C LEU A 40 -16.47 12.98 -1.04
N LYS A 41 -17.61 13.55 -0.62
CA LYS A 41 -17.70 14.97 -0.26
C LYS A 41 -16.79 15.32 0.92
N GLN A 42 -16.73 14.44 1.93
CA GLN A 42 -15.84 14.62 3.07
C GLN A 42 -14.37 14.53 2.66
N LEU A 43 -13.98 13.50 1.90
CA LEU A 43 -12.61 13.29 1.45
C LEU A 43 -12.11 14.43 0.53
N GLN A 44 -12.97 14.99 -0.32
CA GLN A 44 -12.64 16.16 -1.13
C GLN A 44 -12.39 17.41 -0.26
N LYS A 45 -13.22 17.63 0.76
CA LYS A 45 -13.04 18.74 1.71
C LYS A 45 -11.73 18.60 2.49
N GLU A 46 -11.36 17.37 2.83
CA GLU A 46 -10.09 17.01 3.49
C GLU A 46 -8.89 16.99 2.52
N LYS A 47 -9.11 17.30 1.22
CA LYS A 47 -8.13 17.23 0.13
C LYS A 47 -7.48 15.86 -0.08
N ILE A 48 -8.03 14.79 0.49
CA ILE A 48 -7.50 13.42 0.36
C ILE A 48 -7.72 12.89 -1.06
N ILE A 49 -8.77 13.34 -1.75
CA ILE A 49 -9.08 12.93 -3.12
C ILE A 49 -9.31 14.15 -4.00
N VAL A 50 -9.02 14.01 -5.28
CA VAL A 50 -9.33 15.00 -6.32
C VAL A 50 -10.32 14.38 -7.30
N LYS A 51 -11.30 15.17 -7.75
CA LYS A 51 -12.18 14.76 -8.85
C LYS A 51 -11.72 15.47 -10.11
N LYS A 52 -11.42 14.71 -11.16
CA LYS A 52 -11.19 15.23 -12.51
C LYS A 52 -12.23 14.59 -13.42
N GLU A 53 -13.02 15.43 -14.08
CA GLU A 53 -14.16 14.99 -14.90
C GLU A 53 -15.13 14.10 -14.08
N ASP A 54 -15.35 12.86 -14.50
CA ASP A 54 -16.22 11.88 -13.86
C ASP A 54 -15.47 10.86 -12.98
N ARG A 55 -14.15 11.06 -12.80
CA ARG A 55 -13.26 10.14 -12.08
C ARG A 55 -12.72 10.76 -10.80
N TYR A 56 -12.57 9.90 -9.79
CA TYR A 56 -11.96 10.25 -8.51
C TYR A 56 -10.57 9.65 -8.43
N TYR A 57 -9.66 10.47 -7.91
CA TYR A 57 -8.25 10.15 -7.78
C TYR A 57 -7.82 10.33 -6.34
N PHE A 58 -6.93 9.47 -5.85
CA PHE A 58 -6.22 9.76 -4.62
C PHE A 58 -5.30 10.96 -4.83
N SER A 59 -5.36 11.94 -3.94
CA SER A 59 -4.56 13.15 -4.08
C SER A 59 -3.10 12.83 -3.76
N THR A 60 -2.20 13.15 -4.69
CA THR A 60 -0.75 12.94 -4.54
C THR A 60 0.00 14.21 -4.14
N GLU A 61 -0.71 15.33 -3.96
CA GLU A 61 -0.12 16.56 -3.43
C GLU A 61 0.26 16.37 -1.97
N LEU A 62 1.53 16.04 -1.75
CA LEU A 62 2.17 16.11 -0.44
C LEU A 62 2.30 17.58 -0.06
N GLU A 63 1.54 18.02 0.96
CA GLU A 63 1.71 19.37 1.51
C GLU A 63 3.07 19.50 2.23
N ASN A 64 3.71 18.38 2.61
CA ASN A 64 4.96 18.35 3.34
C ASN A 64 6.11 17.70 2.54
N THR A 65 7.01 18.53 2.03
CA THR A 65 8.17 18.13 1.22
C THR A 65 9.23 17.34 2.00
N THR A 66 9.13 17.26 3.33
CA THR A 66 10.05 16.46 4.15
C THR A 66 9.65 14.98 4.21
N LEU A 67 8.43 14.61 3.76
CA LEU A 67 7.89 13.24 3.84
C LEU A 67 8.35 12.36 2.67
N LYS A 68 9.66 12.08 2.64
CA LYS A 68 10.30 11.37 1.52
C LYS A 68 9.89 9.90 1.45
N ALA A 69 9.76 9.23 2.59
CA ALA A 69 9.41 7.82 2.59
C ALA A 69 7.94 7.62 2.20
N LEU A 70 7.06 8.57 2.56
CA LEU A 70 5.67 8.58 2.12
C LEU A 70 5.56 8.67 0.59
N GLY A 71 6.33 9.56 -0.04
CA GLY A 71 6.45 9.62 -1.50
C GLY A 71 7.00 8.32 -2.12
N SER A 72 8.03 7.72 -1.52
CA SER A 72 8.55 6.42 -1.97
C SER A 72 7.54 5.29 -1.83
N ALA A 73 6.69 5.33 -0.79
CA ALA A 73 5.62 4.35 -0.60
C ALA A 73 4.60 4.40 -1.73
N TYR A 74 4.15 5.60 -2.09
CA TYR A 74 3.27 5.78 -3.25
C TYR A 74 3.86 5.15 -4.53
N SER A 75 5.15 5.41 -4.82
CA SER A 75 5.82 4.85 -6.00
C SER A 75 5.93 3.34 -5.95
N ILE A 76 6.29 2.77 -4.79
CA ILE A 76 6.39 1.30 -4.63
C ILE A 76 5.02 0.65 -4.77
N THR A 77 3.97 1.17 -4.12
CA THR A 77 2.61 0.59 -4.23
C THR A 77 2.07 0.62 -5.64
N HIS A 78 2.38 1.66 -6.42
CA HIS A 78 2.05 1.69 -7.84
C HIS A 78 2.86 0.66 -8.65
N SER A 79 4.16 0.50 -8.35
CA SER A 79 5.01 -0.49 -9.03
C SER A 79 4.62 -1.95 -8.75
N LEU A 80 3.84 -2.18 -7.68
CA LEU A 80 3.36 -3.50 -7.31
C LEU A 80 2.18 -3.94 -8.16
N ASP A 81 1.49 -3.01 -8.80
CA ASP A 81 0.48 -3.31 -9.81
C ASP A 81 1.16 -3.96 -11.03
N GLY A 82 0.72 -5.18 -11.39
CA GLY A 82 1.37 -6.04 -12.39
C GLY A 82 2.62 -6.81 -11.93
N PHE A 83 3.28 -6.42 -10.83
CA PHE A 83 4.48 -7.13 -10.36
C PHE A 83 4.19 -8.57 -9.92
N GLY A 84 3.11 -8.81 -9.18
CA GLY A 84 2.79 -10.19 -8.77
C GLY A 84 2.22 -11.05 -9.89
N GLU A 85 1.64 -10.47 -10.94
CA GLU A 85 1.33 -11.22 -12.17
C GLU A 85 2.63 -11.68 -12.83
N MET A 86 3.61 -10.79 -12.97
CA MET A 86 4.94 -11.12 -13.48
C MET A 86 5.61 -12.22 -12.64
N LEU A 87 5.52 -12.17 -11.31
CA LEU A 87 6.06 -13.24 -10.45
C LEU A 87 5.33 -14.57 -10.65
N SER A 88 4.01 -14.54 -10.77
CA SER A 88 3.18 -15.75 -10.87
C SER A 88 3.48 -16.57 -12.13
N VAL A 89 3.85 -15.91 -13.23
CA VAL A 89 4.20 -16.56 -14.51
C VAL A 89 5.70 -16.88 -14.64
N SER A 90 6.52 -16.46 -13.68
CA SER A 90 7.96 -16.65 -13.73
C SER A 90 8.37 -18.11 -13.51
N THR A 91 9.38 -18.56 -14.26
CA THR A 91 9.99 -19.89 -14.08
C THR A 91 10.71 -20.00 -12.73
N ASP A 92 11.44 -18.96 -12.33
CA ASP A 92 12.03 -18.79 -10.98
C ASP A 92 11.69 -17.40 -10.42
N PRO A 93 10.62 -17.26 -9.62
CA PRO A 93 10.20 -15.97 -9.06
C PRO A 93 11.06 -15.50 -7.88
N PHE A 94 11.92 -16.36 -7.33
CA PHE A 94 12.60 -16.09 -6.07
C PHE A 94 13.56 -14.89 -6.10
N PRO A 95 14.45 -14.72 -7.10
CA PRO A 95 15.40 -13.61 -7.11
C PRO A 95 14.70 -12.24 -7.06
N LYS A 96 13.72 -12.02 -7.95
CA LYS A 96 12.94 -10.77 -8.00
C LYS A 96 12.02 -10.61 -6.79
N GLY A 97 11.43 -11.71 -6.30
CA GLY A 97 10.59 -11.70 -5.10
C GLY A 97 11.37 -11.27 -3.85
N ILE A 98 12.57 -11.83 -3.63
CA ILE A 98 13.42 -11.50 -2.48
C ILE A 98 13.89 -10.03 -2.54
N GLU A 99 14.25 -9.55 -3.73
CA GLU A 99 14.64 -8.15 -3.94
C GLU A 99 13.50 -7.21 -3.55
N LYS A 100 12.29 -7.45 -4.06
CA LYS A 100 11.12 -6.62 -3.76
C LYS A 100 10.70 -6.71 -2.29
N ILE A 101 10.73 -7.91 -1.68
CA ILE A 101 10.45 -8.07 -0.24
C ILE A 101 11.43 -7.23 0.59
N SER A 102 12.72 -7.27 0.26
CA SER A 102 13.75 -6.52 0.97
C SER A 102 13.56 -5.01 0.84
N GLU A 103 13.17 -4.56 -0.35
CA GLU A 103 12.83 -3.16 -0.63
C GLU A 103 11.63 -2.70 0.21
N ILE A 104 10.54 -3.47 0.22
CA ILE A 104 9.33 -3.15 0.99
C ILE A 104 9.63 -3.10 2.50
N ILE A 105 10.34 -4.08 3.06
CA ILE A 105 10.69 -4.11 4.49
C ILE A 105 11.52 -2.88 4.87
N ARG A 106 12.53 -2.52 4.07
CA ARG A 106 13.34 -1.32 4.32
C ARG A 106 12.48 -0.07 4.30
N LEU A 107 11.60 0.06 3.32
CA LEU A 107 10.69 1.19 3.24
C LEU A 107 9.77 1.26 4.46
N GLN A 108 9.19 0.15 4.91
CA GLN A 108 8.34 0.11 6.11
C GLN A 108 9.09 0.57 7.37
N ILE A 109 10.38 0.23 7.51
CA ILE A 109 11.20 0.74 8.63
C ILE A 109 11.33 2.27 8.54
N VAL A 110 11.72 2.80 7.38
CA VAL A 110 11.89 4.25 7.19
C VAL A 110 10.57 5.00 7.38
N LEU A 111 9.46 4.48 6.83
CA LEU A 111 8.12 5.02 7.05
C LEU A 111 7.77 5.09 8.54
N ARG A 112 8.11 4.06 9.33
CA ARG A 112 7.84 4.08 10.79
C ARG A 112 8.64 5.17 11.46
N VAL A 113 9.94 5.25 11.15
CA VAL A 113 10.81 6.30 11.70
C VAL A 113 10.28 7.69 11.34
N GLU A 114 9.93 7.93 10.08
CA GLU A 114 9.42 9.22 9.61
C GLU A 114 8.07 9.57 10.29
N ARG A 115 7.16 8.60 10.42
CA ARG A 115 5.88 8.78 11.12
C ARG A 115 6.05 9.22 12.58
N PHE A 116 7.04 8.70 13.28
CA PHE A 116 7.28 9.03 14.70
C PHE A 116 8.18 10.25 14.90
N ALA A 117 9.13 10.48 14.00
CA ALA A 117 10.15 11.52 14.16
C ALA A 117 9.70 12.91 13.69
N VAL A 118 8.72 13.01 12.77
CA VAL A 118 8.29 14.31 12.22
C VAL A 118 7.28 14.98 13.18
N PRO A 119 7.63 16.13 13.81
CA PRO A 119 6.87 16.67 14.95
C PRO A 119 5.55 17.37 14.59
N LYS A 120 5.12 17.40 13.32
CA LYS A 120 3.91 18.13 12.89
C LYS A 120 3.19 17.45 11.71
N LEU A 121 2.89 16.16 11.84
CA LEU A 121 2.08 15.46 10.85
C LEU A 121 0.63 15.93 10.86
N THR A 122 0.12 16.28 9.69
CA THR A 122 -1.30 16.58 9.50
C THR A 122 -2.16 15.32 9.70
N LYS A 123 -3.47 15.48 9.84
CA LYS A 123 -4.40 14.32 9.86
C LYS A 123 -4.31 13.50 8.57
N ARG A 124 -4.04 14.16 7.45
CA ARG A 124 -3.87 13.53 6.15
C ARG A 124 -2.57 12.72 6.10
N ASP A 125 -1.45 13.28 6.53
CA ASP A 125 -0.15 12.58 6.53
C ASP A 125 -0.24 11.29 7.34
N LYS A 126 -0.84 11.36 8.54
CA LYS A 126 -1.03 10.19 9.41
C LYS A 126 -1.86 9.10 8.74
N LEU A 127 -2.92 9.50 8.04
CA LEU A 127 -3.77 8.59 7.29
C LEU A 127 -3.01 7.95 6.12
N GLU A 128 -2.24 8.72 5.36
CA GLU A 128 -1.41 8.20 4.27
C GLU A 128 -0.37 7.19 4.81
N PHE A 129 0.28 7.49 5.94
CA PHE A 129 1.16 6.52 6.60
C PHE A 129 0.43 5.21 6.93
N ASP A 130 -0.74 5.30 7.55
CA ASP A 130 -1.55 4.12 7.91
C ASP A 130 -1.91 3.28 6.67
N ILE A 131 -2.39 3.93 5.60
CA ILE A 131 -2.75 3.26 4.36
C ILE A 131 -1.55 2.57 3.73
N TYR A 132 -0.42 3.26 3.61
CA TYR A 132 0.75 2.66 2.98
C TYR A 132 1.36 1.53 3.82
N PHE A 133 1.26 1.58 5.15
CA PHE A 133 1.62 0.41 5.96
C PHE A 133 0.77 -0.80 5.61
N ASP A 134 -0.55 -0.63 5.60
CA ASP A 134 -1.49 -1.72 5.32
C ASP A 134 -1.29 -2.28 3.90
N VAL A 135 -1.08 -1.41 2.90
CA VAL A 135 -0.82 -1.83 1.52
C VAL A 135 0.51 -2.57 1.40
N LEU A 136 1.58 -2.08 2.04
CA LEU A 136 2.88 -2.74 1.99
C LEU A 136 2.87 -4.10 2.72
N ASP A 137 2.16 -4.20 3.86
CA ASP A 137 1.96 -5.47 4.57
C ASP A 137 1.19 -6.49 3.72
N ALA A 138 0.08 -6.06 3.11
CA ALA A 138 -0.70 -6.90 2.20
C ALA A 138 0.13 -7.34 0.99
N SER A 139 0.98 -6.45 0.47
CA SER A 139 1.85 -6.74 -0.67
C SER A 139 2.94 -7.76 -0.31
N LEU A 140 3.54 -7.65 0.88
CA LEU A 140 4.47 -8.67 1.38
C LEU A 140 3.79 -10.03 1.48
N GLN A 141 2.61 -10.08 2.09
CA GLN A 141 1.84 -11.32 2.22
C GLN A 141 1.57 -11.94 0.84
N TRP A 142 1.11 -11.14 -0.11
CA TRP A 142 0.84 -11.60 -1.47
C TRP A 142 2.08 -12.17 -2.18
N ILE A 143 3.23 -11.48 -2.11
CA ILE A 143 4.48 -11.99 -2.68
C ILE A 143 4.87 -13.32 -2.03
N PHE A 144 4.79 -13.42 -0.71
CA PHE A 144 5.09 -14.66 0.00
C PHE A 144 4.15 -15.80 -0.37
N GLU A 145 2.87 -15.53 -0.61
CA GLU A 145 1.90 -16.54 -1.08
C GLU A 145 2.27 -17.06 -2.47
N ILE A 146 2.68 -16.19 -3.39
CA ILE A 146 3.15 -16.60 -4.72
C ILE A 146 4.41 -17.49 -4.60
N LEU A 147 5.40 -17.05 -3.82
CA LEU A 147 6.64 -17.83 -3.62
C LEU A 147 6.36 -19.18 -2.97
N ARG A 148 5.49 -19.22 -1.95
CA ARG A 148 5.12 -20.46 -1.26
C ARG A 148 4.43 -21.45 -2.19
N LYS A 149 3.56 -20.98 -3.10
CA LYS A 149 2.95 -21.84 -4.12
C LYS A 149 3.99 -22.45 -5.06
N LYS A 150 5.10 -21.74 -5.31
CA LYS A 150 6.19 -22.22 -6.17
C LYS A 150 7.10 -23.22 -5.47
N ASP A 151 7.60 -22.87 -4.29
CA ASP A 151 8.44 -23.74 -3.46
C ASP A 151 8.30 -23.34 -1.97
N PRO A 152 7.57 -24.11 -1.15
CA PRO A 152 7.38 -23.84 0.26
C PRO A 152 8.70 -23.83 1.05
N ASN A 153 9.60 -24.78 0.78
CA ASN A 153 10.85 -24.93 1.54
C ASN A 153 11.77 -23.73 1.28
N LYS A 154 11.94 -23.36 0.01
CA LYS A 154 12.75 -22.19 -0.36
C LYS A 154 12.15 -20.90 0.22
N THR A 155 10.83 -20.79 0.28
CA THR A 155 10.14 -19.65 0.88
C THR A 155 10.39 -19.53 2.38
N ASP A 156 10.36 -20.64 3.11
CA ASP A 156 10.67 -20.64 4.56
C ASP A 156 12.13 -20.25 4.81
N HIS A 157 13.06 -20.70 3.96
CA HIS A 157 14.46 -20.26 4.02
C HIS A 157 14.61 -18.75 3.79
N VAL A 158 13.87 -18.19 2.82
CA VAL A 158 13.83 -16.74 2.60
C VAL A 158 13.34 -16.01 3.84
N ARG A 159 12.23 -16.46 4.44
CA ARG A 159 11.68 -15.86 5.67
C ARG A 159 12.68 -15.88 6.82
N ILE A 160 13.30 -17.03 7.07
CA ILE A 160 14.33 -17.18 8.12
C ILE A 160 15.55 -16.30 7.82
N GLY A 161 15.98 -16.25 6.56
CA GLY A 161 17.08 -15.42 6.09
C GLY A 161 16.84 -13.94 6.39
N LEU A 162 15.66 -13.43 6.06
CA LEU A 162 15.26 -12.04 6.30
C LEU A 162 15.23 -11.67 7.79
N ILE A 163 14.72 -12.55 8.66
CA ILE A 163 14.74 -12.34 10.12
C ILE A 163 16.18 -12.22 10.62
N ARG A 164 17.08 -13.11 10.16
CA ARG A 164 18.48 -13.11 10.59
C ARG A 164 19.23 -11.85 10.14
N THR A 165 19.00 -11.36 8.92
CA THR A 165 19.61 -10.11 8.45
C THR A 165 19.10 -8.90 9.22
N MET A 166 17.83 -8.89 9.62
CA MET A 166 17.26 -7.83 10.47
C MET A 166 17.84 -7.82 11.89
N ASP A 167 18.09 -9.00 12.47
CA ASP A 167 18.71 -9.15 13.79
C ASP A 167 20.22 -8.82 13.81
N GLY A 168 20.79 -8.39 12.67
CA GLY A 168 22.23 -8.09 12.54
C GLY A 168 23.13 -9.32 12.61
N LYS A 169 22.56 -10.54 12.68
CA LYS A 169 23.30 -11.80 12.67
C LYS A 169 23.68 -12.14 11.23
N LYS A 170 24.76 -11.54 10.74
CA LYS A 170 25.41 -12.00 9.51
C LYS A 170 25.92 -13.44 9.72
N LYS A 171 25.70 -14.29 8.71
CA LYS A 171 26.41 -15.56 8.57
C LYS A 171 27.91 -15.33 8.50
#